data_AF-A0A6G4QUR8-F1
#
_entry.id   AF-A0A6G4QUR8-F1
#
_cell.length_a   1.000
_cell.length_b   1.000
_cell.length_c   1.000
_cell.angle_alpha   90.00
_cell.angle_beta   90.00
_cell.angle_gamma   90.00
#
_symmetry.space_group_name_H-M   'P 1'
#
loop_
_entity.id
_entity.type
_entity.pdbx_description
1 polymer ?
#
loop_
_entity_poly.entity_id
_entity_poly.type
_entity_poly.pdbx_seq_one_letter_code
_entity_poly.pdbx_strand_id
1 'polypeptide(L)'
;MADGADIHLDPERAERLRAAAEAAGVTPEAFALHAIDQAIDDDWATSIEALEDYERTGVSYSVDEVMAELRANVKAKQAGRK
;
A
#
# COMPACT_ATOMS: atom_id res chain seq x y z
N MET A 1 -30.74 -7.89 2.57
CA MET A 1 -30.56 -6.51 2.06
C MET A 1 -29.22 -6.07 2.63
N ALA A 2 -28.27 -5.65 1.80
CA ALA A 2 -27.04 -5.07 2.32
C ALA A 2 -27.39 -3.69 2.88
N ASP A 3 -27.03 -3.42 4.14
CA ASP A 3 -27.16 -2.09 4.72
C ASP A 3 -26.14 -1.19 4.02
N GLY A 4 -26.61 -0.31 3.14
CA GLY A 4 -25.78 0.70 2.49
C GLY A 4 -25.42 1.81 3.48
N ALA A 5 -24.22 2.37 3.35
CA ALA A 5 -23.78 3.54 4.11
C ALA A 5 -23.52 4.72 3.17
N ASP A 6 -24.11 5.88 3.48
CA ASP A 6 -23.82 7.13 2.78
C ASP A 6 -22.57 7.79 3.39
N ILE A 7 -21.56 8.05 2.54
CA ILE A 7 -20.30 8.69 2.96
C ILE A 7 -20.33 10.16 2.56
N HIS A 8 -20.36 11.06 3.55
CA HIS A 8 -20.21 12.49 3.32
C HIS A 8 -18.75 12.92 3.43
N LEU A 9 -18.22 13.49 2.35
CA LEU A 9 -16.88 14.06 2.31
C LEU A 9 -16.93 15.58 2.52
N ASP A 10 -15.97 16.12 3.26
CA ASP A 10 -15.73 17.56 3.26
C ASP A 10 -15.26 18.03 1.87
N PRO A 11 -15.35 19.34 1.56
CA PRO A 11 -15.03 19.86 0.24
C PRO A 11 -13.61 19.56 -0.23
N GLU A 12 -12.64 19.53 0.69
CA GLU A 12 -11.24 19.29 0.38
C GLU A 12 -11.01 17.83 -0.03
N ARG A 13 -11.60 16.88 0.72
CA ARG A 13 -11.56 15.45 0.38
C ARG A 13 -12.31 15.14 -0.90
N ALA A 14 -13.45 15.79 -1.12
CA ALA A 14 -14.22 15.62 -2.36
C ALA A 14 -13.41 16.07 -3.58
N GLU A 15 -12.66 17.16 -3.46
CA GLU A 15 -11.81 17.65 -4.54
C GLU A 15 -10.61 16.74 -4.81
N ARG A 16 -9.96 16.25 -3.73
CA ARG A 16 -8.89 15.24 -3.87
C ARG A 16 -9.38 13.97 -4.56
N LEU A 17 -10.56 13.49 -4.20
CA LEU A 17 -11.16 12.32 -4.83
C LEU A 17 -11.42 12.56 -6.33
N ARG A 18 -11.96 13.73 -6.69
CA ARG A 18 -12.15 14.08 -8.11
C ARG A 18 -10.84 14.10 -8.88
N ALA A 19 -9.82 14.77 -8.35
CA ALA A 19 -8.52 14.88 -9.00
C ALA A 19 -7.87 13.50 -9.20
N ALA A 20 -7.97 12.62 -8.21
CA ALA A 20 -7.45 11.26 -8.30
C ALA A 20 -8.22 10.41 -9.35
N ALA A 21 -9.55 10.52 -9.37
CA ALA A 21 -10.38 9.84 -10.35
C ALA A 21 -10.12 10.33 -11.79
N GLU A 22 -9.96 11.64 -11.97
CA GLU A 22 -9.59 12.25 -13.24
C GLU A 22 -8.23 11.75 -13.73
N ALA A 23 -7.21 11.74 -12.85
CA ALA A 23 -5.89 11.22 -13.17
C ALA A 23 -5.91 9.72 -13.56
N ALA A 24 -6.84 8.96 -12.99
CA ALA A 24 -7.07 7.55 -13.30
C ALA A 24 -8.02 7.33 -14.50
N GLY A 25 -8.64 8.38 -15.05
CA GLY A 25 -9.57 8.28 -16.18
C GLY A 25 -10.90 7.60 -15.84
N VAL A 26 -11.32 7.63 -14.59
CA VAL A 26 -12.54 6.96 -14.09
C VAL A 26 -13.47 7.96 -13.41
N THR A 27 -14.69 7.54 -13.07
CA THR A 27 -15.60 8.38 -12.28
C THR A 27 -15.16 8.43 -10.82
N PRO A 28 -15.47 9.51 -10.08
CA PRO A 28 -15.18 9.60 -8.65
C PRO A 28 -15.76 8.45 -7.82
N GLU A 29 -16.95 7.97 -8.19
CA GLU A 29 -17.61 6.83 -7.56
C GLU A 29 -16.84 5.52 -7.79
N ALA A 30 -16.46 5.23 -9.03
CA ALA A 30 -15.69 4.02 -9.36
C ALA A 30 -14.33 4.02 -8.67
N PHE A 31 -13.67 5.18 -8.61
CA PHE A 31 -12.42 5.33 -7.87
C PHE A 31 -12.60 5.11 -6.37
N ALA A 32 -13.66 5.67 -5.77
CA ALA A 32 -13.95 5.53 -4.35
C ALA A 32 -14.24 4.06 -3.98
N LEU A 33 -15.06 3.37 -4.77
CA LEU A 33 -15.35 1.95 -4.56
C LEU A 33 -14.09 1.10 -4.66
N HIS A 34 -13.27 1.33 -5.70
CA HIS A 34 -12.00 0.62 -5.83
C HIS A 34 -11.07 0.84 -4.65
N ALA A 35 -10.95 2.07 -4.16
CA ALA A 35 -10.14 2.38 -2.99
C ALA A 35 -10.67 1.72 -1.71
N ILE A 36 -12.00 1.64 -1.55
CA ILE A 36 -12.64 0.94 -0.43
C ILE A 36 -12.37 -0.57 -0.52
N ASP A 37 -12.55 -1.17 -1.69
CA ASP A 37 -12.28 -2.59 -1.93
C ASP A 37 -10.81 -2.91 -1.63
N GLN A 38 -9.87 -2.09 -2.11
CA GLN A 38 -8.46 -2.23 -1.78
C GLN A 38 -8.20 -2.12 -0.28
N ALA A 39 -8.82 -1.16 0.41
CA ALA A 39 -8.63 -1.01 1.84
C ALA A 39 -9.20 -2.18 2.66
N ILE A 40 -10.27 -2.82 2.17
CA ILE A 40 -10.89 -4.01 2.78
C ILE A 40 -10.04 -5.26 2.52
N ASP A 41 -9.53 -5.41 1.30
CA ASP A 41 -8.79 -6.59 0.86
C ASP A 41 -7.30 -6.53 1.23
N ASP A 42 -6.74 -5.36 1.50
CA ASP A 42 -5.37 -5.23 1.97
C ASP A 42 -5.23 -5.84 3.38
N ASP A 43 -4.36 -6.84 3.50
CA ASP A 43 -3.95 -7.37 4.79
C ASP A 43 -2.96 -6.40 5.44
N TRP A 44 -3.54 -5.41 6.14
CA TRP A 44 -2.76 -4.40 6.86
C TRP A 44 -1.96 -4.96 8.02
N ALA A 45 -2.13 -6.23 8.43
CA ALA A 45 -1.48 -6.79 9.61
C ALA A 45 0.05 -6.70 9.52
N THR A 46 0.62 -7.04 8.36
CA THR A 46 2.09 -6.98 8.16
C THR A 46 2.61 -5.54 8.15
N SER A 47 1.85 -4.61 7.57
CA SER A 47 2.21 -3.19 7.51
C SER A 47 2.12 -2.53 8.88
N ILE A 48 1.11 -2.90 9.68
CA ILE A 48 0.92 -2.43 11.05
C ILE A 48 2.04 -2.99 11.94
N GLU A 49 2.34 -4.29 11.85
CA GLU A 49 3.43 -4.92 12.61
C GLU A 49 4.78 -4.25 12.31
N ALA A 50 5.07 -3.98 11.03
CA ALA A 50 6.29 -3.29 10.62
C ALA A 50 6.36 -1.84 11.17
N LEU A 51 5.23 -1.14 11.23
CA LEU A 51 5.15 0.20 11.82
C LEU A 51 5.39 0.15 13.33
N GLU A 52 4.74 -0.77 14.05
CA GLU A 52 4.93 -0.96 15.50
C GLU A 52 6.39 -1.31 15.84
N ASP A 53 7.02 -2.17 15.04
CA ASP A 53 8.43 -2.53 15.21
C ASP A 53 9.37 -1.34 14.95
N TYR A 54 9.07 -0.52 13.95
CA TYR A 54 9.79 0.72 13.72
C TYR A 54 9.59 1.73 14.86
N GLU A 55 8.38 1.93 15.34
CA GLU A 55 8.11 2.82 16.48
C GLU A 55 8.84 2.36 17.75
N ARG A 56 8.93 1.05 17.97
CA ARG A 56 9.63 0.45 19.11
C ARG A 56 11.15 0.53 19.02
N THR A 57 11.72 0.39 17.82
CA THR A 57 13.17 0.20 17.64
C THR A 57 13.88 1.38 16.96
N GLY A 58 13.15 2.20 16.23
CA GLY A 58 13.66 3.25 15.34
C GLY A 58 14.44 2.72 14.12
N VAL A 59 14.46 1.40 13.91
CA VAL A 59 15.26 0.76 12.86
C VAL A 59 14.43 0.63 11.59
N SER A 60 14.93 1.18 10.49
CA SER A 60 14.41 0.96 9.15
C SER A 60 15.54 0.52 8.22
N TYR A 61 15.18 -0.16 7.14
CA TYR A 61 16.13 -0.62 6.14
C TYR A 61 15.87 0.08 4.81
N SER A 62 16.94 0.52 4.15
CA SER A 62 16.85 1.03 2.78
C SER A 62 16.50 -0.10 1.83
N VAL A 63 15.50 0.12 0.97
CA VAL A 63 15.12 -0.85 -0.06
C VAL A 63 16.30 -1.18 -0.97
N ASP A 64 17.12 -0.18 -1.33
CA ASP A 64 18.27 -0.38 -2.20
C ASP A 64 19.33 -1.30 -1.55
N GLU A 65 19.58 -1.13 -0.26
CA GLU A 65 20.53 -1.95 0.51
C GLU A 65 20.02 -3.39 0.64
N VAL A 66 18.75 -3.57 1.00
CA VAL A 66 18.10 -4.90 1.09
C VAL A 66 18.16 -5.62 -0.26
N MET A 67 17.87 -4.92 -1.36
CA MET A 67 17.90 -5.51 -2.70
C MET A 67 19.32 -5.82 -3.17
N ALA A 68 20.32 -5.02 -2.77
CA ALA A 68 21.72 -5.31 -3.05
C ALA A 68 22.18 -6.60 -2.34
N GLU A 69 21.86 -6.75 -1.05
CA GLU A 69 22.18 -7.95 -0.28
C GLU A 69 21.48 -9.20 -0.80
N LEU A 70 20.18 -9.09 -1.12
CA LEU A 70 19.42 -10.19 -1.72
C LEU A 70 20.08 -10.69 -3.01
N ARG A 71 20.47 -9.76 -3.90
CA ARG A 71 21.15 -10.11 -5.17
C ARG A 71 22.49 -10.79 -4.92
N ALA A 72 23.27 -10.33 -3.94
CA ALA A 72 24.54 -10.95 -3.58
C ALA A 72 24.34 -12.40 -3.08
N ASN A 73 23.36 -12.61 -2.20
CA ASN A 73 23.03 -13.92 -1.65
C ASN A 73 22.54 -14.90 -2.73
N VAL A 74 21.71 -14.44 -3.67
CA VAL A 74 21.27 -15.24 -4.82
C VAL A 74 22.47 -15.66 -5.69
N LYS A 75 23.38 -14.74 -6.00
CA LYS A 75 24.60 -15.03 -6.78
C LYS A 75 25.48 -16.07 -6.08
N ALA A 76 25.70 -15.93 -4.77
CA ALA A 76 26.49 -16.88 -4.00
C ALA A 76 25.89 -18.30 -4.03
N LYS A 77 24.57 -18.42 -3.85
CA LYS A 77 23.88 -19.73 -3.95
C LYS A 77 23.92 -20.32 -5.35
N GLN A 78 23.87 -19.51 -6.41
CA GLN A 78 24.00 -20.02 -7.78
C GLN A 78 25.42 -20.51 -8.07
N ALA A 79 26.45 -19.82 -7.58
CA ALA A 79 27.84 -20.23 -7.76
C ALA A 79 28.16 -21.57 -7.09
N GLY A 80 27.57 -21.85 -5.92
CA GLY A 80 27.72 -23.13 -5.22
C GLY A 80 26.88 -24.30 -5.76
N ARG A 81 26.07 -24.08 -6.81
CA ARG A 81 25.28 -25.14 -7.49
C ARG A 81 25.95 -25.66 -8.78
N LYS A 82 27.13 -25.14 -9.14
CA LYS A 82 27.99 -25.66 -10.22
C LYS A 82 29.06 -26.57 -9.64
#